data_AF-A0AAN7QWM8-F1
#
_entry.id   AF-A0AAN7QWM8-F1
#
_cell.length_a   1.000
_cell.length_b   1.000
_cell.length_c   1.000
_cell.angle_alpha   90.00
_cell.angle_beta   90.00
_cell.angle_gamma   90.00
#
_symmetry.space_group_name_H-M   'P 1'
#
loop_
_entity.id
_entity.type
_entity.pdbx_description
1 polymer ?
#
loop_
_entity_poly.entity_id
_entity_poly.type
_entity_poly.pdbx_seq_one_letter_code
_entity_poly.pdbx_strand_id
1 'polypeptide(L)'
;MSTQLLSSPTPRPKDVNPFLDAVMAQDTSLVSSVIRKLLENYLLRPNTFLSGVSHSSFSDDMLPGVLQRVGFAAANILLLPFNYLASPKLEGSRSPFTERSLLVLLVLIHYRKSILNEEAISEKSDDFGISDSHSKERTHLCGNPYREAFNNIRDVEFDPVIDVEGNACHGPLVKLSFASLFDTLGMCLTDEAAVLLLYSLLQGNSAFLEYVFVRTDLDTLLLPILETLYNASKKSPNHIYMLLIILLILSQDSSFNASMHKLMLPTIPWYQERRLHQTSLGSLLVIILIRTVKYNLSKLRDVYLHTNCLATLANIAPHCHRLSAYASERLVSLFDMLSKKYNKLAEQRDKKTDIDRVNSVGEDSLVEDVSTEFYIYTDFLRIVLEIINEILTYALPRNPEVIYAILHRQEVFQPFKNHPRFNELLENIYTVLDFFNSRMDAQRVDGEWSVDEVLKIIIINCRSWRGEGMKIFTQLRFTYEQESQSEEFFVPYIWQLVLRCGFSFDPNAIILFPANISVENQDTNTNAQEAHNQEINDMKARGIFLDP
;
A
#
# COMPACT_ATOMS: atom_id res chain seq x y z
N MET A 1 17.52 26.53 -24.26
CA MET A 1 16.52 25.45 -24.30
C MET A 1 16.27 25.02 -22.87
N SER A 2 15.05 25.22 -22.40
CA SER A 2 14.65 24.95 -21.02
C SER A 2 14.82 23.46 -20.74
N THR A 3 15.72 23.09 -19.82
CA THR A 3 15.90 21.71 -19.32
C THR A 3 14.89 21.43 -18.21
N GLN A 4 13.62 21.80 -18.44
CA GLN A 4 12.53 21.46 -17.53
C GLN A 4 12.18 19.99 -17.75
N LEU A 5 12.39 19.16 -16.73
CA LEU A 5 11.85 17.80 -16.70
C LEU A 5 10.35 17.94 -16.40
N LEU A 6 9.55 18.05 -17.45
CA LEU A 6 8.10 17.95 -17.36
C LEU A 6 7.74 16.48 -17.16
N SER A 7 7.51 16.10 -15.90
CA SER A 7 6.92 14.80 -15.53
C SER A 7 5.63 15.07 -14.77
N SER A 8 4.59 15.53 -15.48
CA SER A 8 3.25 15.62 -14.91
C SER A 8 2.62 14.23 -14.83
N PRO A 9 1.80 13.95 -13.80
CA PRO A 9 1.02 12.72 -13.73
C PRO A 9 0.01 12.62 -14.88
N THR A 10 -0.40 13.75 -15.45
CA THR A 10 -1.19 13.84 -16.69
C THR A 10 -0.32 14.40 -17.82
N PRO A 11 0.37 13.54 -18.60
CA PRO A 11 1.17 14.01 -19.71
C PRO A 11 0.26 14.70 -20.74
N ARG A 12 0.53 15.96 -21.05
CA ARG A 12 -0.15 16.65 -22.15
C ARG A 12 0.49 16.24 -23.48
N PRO A 13 -0.25 16.21 -24.58
CA PRO A 13 0.30 15.83 -25.88
C PRO A 13 1.49 16.68 -26.38
N LYS A 14 1.63 17.89 -25.83
CA LYS A 14 2.70 18.84 -26.17
C LYS A 14 3.88 18.77 -25.20
N ASP A 15 3.82 17.94 -24.16
CA ASP A 15 4.91 17.78 -23.20
C ASP A 15 5.98 16.90 -23.83
N VAL A 16 7.16 17.49 -24.06
CA VAL A 16 8.32 16.80 -24.66
C VAL A 16 9.37 16.63 -23.58
N ASN A 17 9.75 15.38 -23.29
CA ASN A 17 10.90 15.06 -22.46
C ASN A 17 11.99 14.48 -23.37
N PRO A 18 12.88 15.31 -23.94
CA PRO A 18 13.74 14.90 -25.04
C PRO A 18 14.67 13.72 -24.68
N PHE A 19 14.96 13.54 -23.40
CA PHE A 19 15.70 12.37 -22.94
C PHE A 19 14.78 11.15 -22.78
N LEU A 20 13.79 11.19 -21.89
CA LEU A 20 12.96 10.01 -21.62
C LEU A 20 12.23 9.53 -22.88
N ASP A 21 11.82 10.44 -23.76
CA ASP A 21 11.26 10.12 -25.07
C ASP A 21 12.24 9.32 -25.94
N ALA A 22 13.51 9.72 -25.98
CA ALA A 22 14.55 9.00 -26.72
C ALA A 22 14.90 7.64 -26.07
N VAL A 23 14.77 7.54 -24.75
CA VAL A 23 14.93 6.28 -24.01
C VAL A 23 13.78 5.31 -24.30
N MET A 24 12.55 5.80 -24.36
CA MET A 24 11.37 4.99 -24.68
C MET A 24 11.34 4.53 -26.14
N ALA A 25 12.08 5.19 -27.04
CA ALA A 25 12.18 4.83 -28.45
C ALA A 25 13.28 3.79 -28.77
N GLN A 26 13.96 3.24 -27.75
CA GLN A 26 15.04 2.26 -27.95
C GLN A 26 14.54 0.85 -28.30
N ASP A 27 15.39 0.07 -28.96
CA ASP A 27 15.10 -1.33 -29.32
C ASP A 27 14.84 -2.21 -28.09
N THR A 28 13.94 -3.18 -28.23
CA THR A 28 13.52 -4.08 -27.15
C THR A 28 14.70 -4.87 -26.54
N SER A 29 15.71 -5.20 -27.34
CA SER A 29 16.91 -5.91 -26.85
C SER A 29 17.74 -5.04 -25.90
N LEU A 30 17.87 -3.74 -26.19
CA LEU A 30 18.58 -2.78 -25.36
C LEU A 30 17.78 -2.48 -24.09
N VAL A 31 16.46 -2.33 -24.20
CA VAL A 31 15.56 -2.19 -23.05
C VAL A 31 15.73 -3.36 -22.07
N SER A 32 15.67 -4.60 -22.56
CA SER A 32 15.87 -5.80 -21.73
C SER A 32 17.26 -5.86 -21.11
N SER A 33 18.31 -5.51 -21.85
CA SER A 33 19.67 -5.45 -21.31
C SER A 33 19.82 -4.40 -20.20
N VAL A 34 19.18 -3.24 -20.35
CA VAL A 34 19.21 -2.16 -19.34
C VAL A 34 18.50 -2.60 -18.08
N ILE A 35 17.28 -3.16 -18.18
CA ILE A 35 16.54 -3.66 -17.00
C ILE A 35 17.35 -4.72 -16.27
N ARG A 36 17.87 -5.70 -17.02
CA ARG A 36 18.72 -6.76 -16.45
C ARG A 36 19.88 -6.16 -15.67
N LYS A 37 20.60 -5.20 -16.26
CA LYS A 37 21.75 -4.61 -15.60
C LYS A 37 21.39 -3.77 -14.37
N LEU A 38 20.30 -3.01 -14.43
CA LEU A 38 19.84 -2.20 -13.29
C LEU A 38 19.45 -3.09 -12.10
N LEU A 39 18.80 -4.23 -12.37
CA LEU A 39 18.46 -5.24 -11.37
C LEU A 39 19.70 -5.98 -10.85
N GLU A 40 20.61 -6.42 -11.71
CA GLU A 40 21.88 -7.01 -11.29
C GLU A 40 22.69 -6.05 -10.40
N ASN A 41 22.72 -4.76 -10.73
CA ASN A 41 23.35 -3.73 -9.89
C ASN A 41 22.66 -3.60 -8.51
N TYR A 42 21.33 -3.75 -8.46
CA TYR A 42 20.59 -3.78 -7.20
C TYR A 42 20.95 -5.01 -6.36
N LEU A 43 21.06 -6.20 -6.99
CA LEU A 43 21.46 -7.45 -6.31
C LEU A 43 22.91 -7.41 -5.79
N LEU A 44 23.81 -6.71 -6.49
CA LEU A 44 25.23 -6.61 -6.13
C LEU A 44 25.50 -5.60 -5.01
N ARG A 45 24.49 -4.90 -4.49
CA ARG A 45 24.68 -3.84 -3.49
C ARG A 45 25.16 -4.44 -2.16
N PRO A 46 26.32 -4.05 -1.63
CA PRO A 46 26.72 -4.47 -0.28
C PRO A 46 25.81 -3.82 0.76
N ASN A 47 25.42 -4.59 1.78
CA ASN A 47 24.59 -4.20 2.92
C ASN A 47 25.18 -3.04 3.74
N THR A 48 25.09 -1.80 3.24
CA THR A 48 25.39 -0.60 4.01
C THR A 48 24.14 0.24 4.15
N PHE A 49 23.58 0.22 5.36
CA PHE A 49 22.58 1.15 5.85
C PHE A 49 23.03 2.59 5.54
N LEU A 50 22.25 3.31 4.73
CA LEU A 50 22.41 4.75 4.60
C LEU A 50 21.82 5.44 5.84
N SER A 51 22.50 5.28 6.99
CA SER A 51 22.46 6.29 8.04
C SER A 51 23.23 7.50 7.52
N GLY A 52 22.56 8.66 7.47
CA GLY A 52 23.04 9.89 6.83
C GLY A 52 24.54 10.14 6.97
N VAL A 53 25.28 9.90 5.89
CA VAL A 53 26.58 10.51 5.69
C VAL A 53 26.31 11.72 4.81
N SER A 54 26.21 12.88 5.44
CA SER A 54 26.41 14.15 4.76
C SER A 54 27.81 14.10 4.15
N HIS A 55 27.89 13.86 2.84
CA HIS A 55 29.14 14.09 2.13
C HIS A 55 29.41 15.58 2.17
N SER A 56 30.50 15.95 2.84
CA SER A 56 31.07 17.28 2.86
C SER A 56 31.22 17.77 1.43
N SER A 57 30.51 18.85 1.11
CA SER A 57 30.71 19.66 -0.07
C SER A 57 32.20 19.94 -0.22
N PHE A 58 32.74 19.62 -1.40
CA PHE A 58 34.06 20.08 -1.81
C PHE A 58 34.15 21.59 -1.56
N SER A 59 35.06 22.00 -0.68
CA SER A 59 35.55 23.36 -0.62
C SER A 59 36.45 23.56 -1.83
N ASP A 60 36.01 24.35 -2.80
CA ASP A 60 36.90 24.84 -3.85
C ASP A 60 36.57 26.32 -4.08
N ASP A 61 37.29 27.16 -3.32
CA ASP A 61 37.57 28.52 -3.73
C ASP A 61 38.33 28.44 -5.05
N MET A 62 37.63 28.75 -6.15
CA MET A 62 38.12 29.42 -7.36
C MET A 62 37.04 29.29 -8.44
N LEU A 63 36.51 30.42 -8.91
CA LEU A 63 35.52 30.48 -10.00
C LEU A 63 35.98 29.71 -11.25
N PRO A 64 35.08 28.93 -11.87
CA PRO A 64 34.67 29.32 -13.23
C PRO A 64 33.19 29.08 -13.58
N GLY A 65 32.66 29.98 -14.43
CA GLY A 65 31.70 29.74 -15.51
C GLY A 65 30.31 29.13 -15.20
N VAL A 66 29.27 29.98 -15.27
CA VAL A 66 27.84 29.60 -15.23
C VAL A 66 27.45 28.53 -16.28
N LEU A 67 28.16 28.46 -17.40
CA LEU A 67 27.94 27.46 -18.47
C LEU A 67 28.47 26.06 -18.17
N GLN A 68 29.33 25.89 -17.15
CA GLN A 68 29.89 24.58 -16.80
C GLN A 68 29.09 23.85 -15.70
N ARG A 69 28.20 24.56 -14.99
CA ARG A 69 27.31 23.99 -13.97
C ARG A 69 26.01 23.40 -14.55
N VAL A 70 25.49 23.98 -15.63
CA VAL A 70 24.27 23.48 -16.32
C VAL A 70 24.54 22.17 -17.05
N GLY A 71 25.79 21.91 -17.42
CA GLY A 71 26.21 20.69 -18.11
C GLY A 71 26.57 19.51 -17.21
N PHE A 72 26.51 19.59 -15.87
CA PHE A 72 26.95 18.48 -15.00
C PHE A 72 25.79 17.71 -14.33
N ALA A 73 24.62 18.34 -14.18
CA ALA A 73 23.46 17.74 -13.51
C ALA A 73 22.66 16.80 -14.42
N ALA A 74 22.32 17.27 -15.63
CA ALA A 74 21.71 16.43 -16.66
C ALA A 74 22.73 15.44 -17.23
N ALA A 75 24.02 15.82 -17.29
CA ALA A 75 24.99 15.00 -18.01
C ALA A 75 25.44 13.73 -17.28
N ASN A 76 25.38 13.69 -15.95
CA ASN A 76 25.80 12.49 -15.23
C ASN A 76 24.75 11.36 -15.37
N ILE A 77 23.46 11.64 -15.26
CA ILE A 77 22.43 10.58 -15.38
C ILE A 77 22.06 10.31 -16.85
N LEU A 78 22.15 11.33 -17.72
CA LEU A 78 21.48 11.33 -19.02
C LEU A 78 22.43 11.46 -20.24
N LEU A 79 23.75 11.65 -20.05
CA LEU A 79 24.74 11.74 -21.15
C LEU A 79 25.78 10.61 -21.17
N LEU A 80 25.67 9.60 -20.32
CA LEU A 80 26.38 8.36 -20.61
C LEU A 80 25.68 7.69 -21.80
N PRO A 81 26.37 7.39 -22.90
CA PRO A 81 25.74 6.65 -23.99
C PRO A 81 25.24 5.35 -23.38
N PHE A 82 24.01 4.93 -23.70
CA PHE A 82 23.40 3.68 -23.22
C PHE A 82 24.34 2.45 -23.32
N ASN A 83 25.35 2.51 -24.20
CA ASN A 83 26.46 1.57 -24.29
C ASN A 83 27.30 1.42 -23.01
N TYR A 84 27.37 2.42 -22.12
CA TYR A 84 28.08 2.33 -20.84
C TYR A 84 27.25 1.64 -19.75
N LEU A 85 25.91 1.69 -19.85
CA LEU A 85 25.00 0.88 -19.02
C LEU A 85 25.07 -0.59 -19.42
N ALA A 86 25.29 -0.89 -20.71
CA ALA A 86 25.38 -2.27 -21.23
C ALA A 86 26.82 -2.85 -21.25
N SER A 87 27.85 -2.07 -20.93
CA SER A 87 29.26 -2.53 -21.03
C SER A 87 29.72 -3.26 -19.76
N PRO A 88 30.42 -4.40 -19.88
CA PRO A 88 31.01 -5.07 -18.72
C PRO A 88 32.22 -4.25 -18.25
N LYS A 89 32.16 -3.64 -17.07
CA LYS A 89 33.35 -3.05 -16.44
C LYS A 89 33.74 -3.73 -15.13
N LEU A 90 35.06 -3.87 -15.07
CA LEU A 90 35.95 -4.53 -14.11
C LEU A 90 35.63 -4.20 -12.65
N GLU A 91 35.75 -5.23 -11.80
CA GLU A 91 35.63 -5.18 -10.35
C GLU A 91 36.40 -4.01 -9.72
N GLY A 92 35.75 -3.23 -8.85
CA GLY A 92 36.45 -2.44 -7.83
C GLY A 92 36.02 -0.99 -7.60
N SER A 93 35.37 -0.30 -8.55
CA SER A 93 34.93 1.10 -8.34
C SER A 93 33.41 1.21 -8.13
N ARG A 94 32.96 1.58 -6.92
CA ARG A 94 31.55 1.92 -6.66
C ARG A 94 31.16 3.13 -7.49
N SER A 95 30.48 2.91 -8.61
CA SER A 95 29.91 4.01 -9.36
C SER A 95 28.66 4.52 -8.61
N PRO A 96 28.43 5.84 -8.52
CA PRO A 96 27.22 6.40 -7.93
C PRO A 96 25.94 5.92 -8.67
N PHE A 97 26.08 5.37 -9.88
CA PHE A 97 25.00 4.75 -10.66
C PHE A 97 24.57 3.38 -10.13
N THR A 98 25.51 2.59 -9.61
CA THR A 98 25.19 1.28 -9.00
C THR A 98 24.31 1.46 -7.77
N GLU A 99 24.54 2.51 -6.99
CA GLU A 99 23.75 2.82 -5.78
C GLU A 99 22.36 3.41 -6.10
N ARG A 100 22.16 3.90 -7.32
CA ARG A 100 20.94 4.60 -7.75
C ARG A 100 20.19 3.86 -8.87
N SER A 101 20.63 2.65 -9.22
CA SER A 101 20.06 1.84 -10.30
C SER A 101 18.57 1.57 -10.11
N LEU A 102 18.16 1.38 -8.86
CA LEU A 102 16.77 1.13 -8.50
C LEU A 102 15.86 2.32 -8.78
N LEU A 103 16.29 3.53 -8.41
CA LEU A 103 15.51 4.75 -8.66
C LEU A 103 15.41 5.03 -10.16
N VAL A 104 16.49 4.80 -10.92
CA VAL A 104 16.46 4.90 -12.39
C VAL A 104 15.47 3.89 -12.97
N LEU A 105 15.49 2.64 -12.51
CA LEU A 105 14.54 1.62 -12.95
C LEU A 105 13.09 2.05 -12.65
N LEU A 106 12.80 2.54 -11.44
CA LEU A 106 11.48 3.01 -11.06
C LEU A 106 11.00 4.17 -11.94
N VAL A 107 11.86 5.15 -12.25
CA VAL A 107 11.52 6.25 -13.17
C VAL A 107 11.19 5.70 -14.57
N LEU A 108 11.96 4.74 -15.07
CA LEU A 108 11.74 4.17 -16.40
C LEU A 108 10.43 3.37 -16.48
N ILE A 109 10.12 2.51 -15.50
CA ILE A 109 8.91 1.66 -15.56
C ILE A 109 7.62 2.45 -15.28
N HIS A 110 7.70 3.59 -14.57
CA HIS A 110 6.54 4.44 -14.24
C HIS A 110 6.38 5.64 -15.17
N TYR A 111 7.27 5.83 -16.15
CA TYR A 111 7.12 6.89 -17.15
C TYR A 111 5.92 6.65 -18.06
N ARG A 112 5.15 7.71 -18.36
CA ARG A 112 4.05 7.69 -19.32
C ARG A 112 4.14 8.88 -20.27
N LYS A 113 3.76 8.64 -21.53
CA LYS A 113 3.56 9.67 -22.54
C LYS A 113 2.16 9.56 -23.15
N SER A 114 1.54 10.72 -23.31
CA SER A 114 0.28 10.89 -24.03
C SER A 114 0.58 11.34 -25.46
N ILE A 115 0.01 10.64 -26.45
CA ILE A 115 0.19 10.98 -27.87
C ILE A 115 -1.19 11.34 -28.45
N LEU A 116 -1.26 12.45 -29.18
CA LEU A 116 -2.38 12.74 -30.08
C LEU A 116 -2.09 12.09 -31.44
N ASN A 117 -3.03 11.33 -31.97
CA ASN A 117 -3.00 10.96 -33.38
C ASN A 117 -3.43 12.17 -34.21
N GLU A 118 -2.50 12.75 -34.97
CA GLU A 118 -2.87 13.38 -36.24
C GLU A 118 -3.01 12.24 -37.26
N GLU A 119 -4.25 11.80 -37.52
CA GLU A 119 -4.50 10.84 -38.60
C GLU A 119 -4.06 11.44 -39.94
N ALA A 120 -2.99 10.86 -40.49
CA ALA A 120 -2.64 10.70 -41.89
C ALA A 120 -3.23 11.71 -42.89
N ILE A 121 -2.47 12.77 -43.18
CA ILE A 121 -2.60 13.46 -44.47
C ILE A 121 -1.91 12.59 -45.53
N SER A 122 -2.68 11.75 -46.23
CA SER A 122 -2.29 11.22 -47.55
C SER A 122 -3.51 10.82 -48.39
N GLU A 123 -3.87 11.76 -49.28
CA GLU A 123 -4.43 11.61 -50.64
C GLU A 123 -5.79 10.92 -50.95
N LYS A 124 -6.74 11.78 -51.41
CA LYS A 124 -7.81 11.65 -52.43
C LYS A 124 -9.07 10.84 -52.01
N SER A 125 -10.32 11.27 -52.22
CA SER A 125 -10.95 12.19 -53.18
C SER A 125 -12.36 12.60 -52.71
N ASP A 126 -12.86 13.72 -53.25
CA ASP A 126 -14.18 14.37 -53.18
C ASP A 126 -15.41 13.51 -52.83
N ASP A 127 -16.24 13.98 -51.86
CA ASP A 127 -17.62 14.42 -52.12
C ASP A 127 -18.22 15.18 -50.90
N PHE A 128 -19.13 16.11 -51.17
CA PHE A 128 -19.77 17.02 -50.21
C PHE A 128 -20.74 16.30 -49.25
N GLY A 129 -20.70 16.65 -47.96
CA GLY A 129 -21.75 16.32 -47.00
C GLY A 129 -21.53 16.98 -45.65
N ILE A 130 -22.28 18.04 -45.35
CA ILE A 130 -22.28 18.76 -44.07
C ILE A 130 -22.82 17.82 -42.98
N SER A 131 -22.00 17.47 -42.01
CA SER A 131 -22.46 17.01 -40.70
C SER A 131 -21.47 17.42 -39.61
N ASP A 132 -21.93 18.25 -38.68
CA ASP A 132 -21.27 18.55 -37.41
C ASP A 132 -20.89 17.23 -36.71
N SER A 133 -19.60 16.93 -36.66
CA SER A 133 -19.06 15.92 -35.77
C SER A 133 -18.00 16.58 -34.89
N HIS A 134 -18.34 16.74 -33.62
CA HIS A 134 -17.34 16.97 -32.58
C HIS A 134 -16.38 15.79 -32.60
N SER A 135 -15.21 15.98 -33.21
CA SER A 135 -14.09 15.04 -33.10
C SER A 135 -13.66 14.99 -31.64
N LYS A 136 -14.12 13.97 -30.91
CA LYS A 136 -13.49 13.59 -29.64
C LYS A 136 -12.04 13.19 -29.96
N GLU A 137 -11.10 14.11 -29.74
CA GLU A 137 -9.67 13.82 -29.68
C GLU A 137 -9.47 12.60 -28.76
N ARG A 138 -9.19 11.43 -29.34
CA ARG A 138 -8.83 10.26 -28.55
C ARG A 138 -7.34 10.33 -28.26
N THR A 139 -7.03 10.90 -27.11
CA THR A 139 -5.70 10.83 -26.51
C THR A 139 -5.39 9.36 -26.18
N HIS A 140 -4.41 8.76 -26.87
CA HIS A 140 -3.96 7.40 -26.57
C HIS A 140 -2.64 7.46 -25.78
N LEU A 141 -2.54 6.66 -24.71
CA LEU A 141 -1.32 6.49 -23.94
C LEU A 141 -0.36 5.59 -24.71
N CYS A 142 0.90 6.01 -24.85
CA CYS A 142 1.95 5.19 -25.44
C CYS A 142 2.34 4.04 -24.48
N GLY A 143 2.51 2.83 -25.03
CA GLY A 143 3.01 1.68 -24.26
C GLY A 143 4.42 1.95 -23.74
N ASN A 144 4.70 1.53 -22.50
CA ASN A 144 6.01 1.70 -21.89
C ASN A 144 6.84 0.40 -22.09
N PRO A 145 7.84 0.38 -22.98
CA PRO A 145 8.60 -0.83 -23.27
C PRO A 145 9.41 -1.33 -22.06
N TYR A 146 9.81 -0.44 -21.15
CA TYR A 146 10.50 -0.83 -19.92
C TYR A 146 9.55 -1.55 -18.96
N ARG A 147 8.31 -1.08 -18.84
CA ARG A 147 7.28 -1.73 -18.03
C ARG A 147 6.90 -3.09 -18.59
N GLU A 148 6.77 -3.20 -19.92
CA GLU A 148 6.48 -4.48 -20.59
C GLU A 148 7.61 -5.49 -20.41
N ALA A 149 8.86 -5.08 -20.62
CA ALA A 149 10.02 -5.96 -20.42
C ALA A 149 10.20 -6.36 -18.94
N PHE A 150 9.88 -5.46 -18.01
CA PHE A 150 9.91 -5.73 -16.57
C PHE A 150 8.83 -6.74 -16.13
N ASN A 151 7.61 -6.60 -16.64
CA ASN A 151 6.51 -7.54 -16.37
C ASN A 151 6.80 -8.95 -16.93
N ASN A 152 7.68 -9.06 -17.93
CA ASN A 152 8.06 -10.31 -18.59
C ASN A 152 9.40 -10.90 -18.09
N ILE A 153 9.97 -10.41 -16.98
CA ILE A 153 11.15 -11.04 -16.36
C ILE A 153 10.84 -12.50 -16.02
N ARG A 154 11.79 -13.39 -16.27
CA ARG A 154 11.73 -14.82 -15.94
C ARG A 154 12.88 -15.23 -15.03
N ASP A 155 12.63 -16.27 -14.25
CA ASP A 155 13.68 -16.85 -13.43
C ASP A 155 14.76 -17.51 -14.30
N VAL A 156 16.00 -17.52 -13.82
CA VAL A 156 17.13 -18.16 -14.53
C VAL A 156 17.02 -19.68 -14.45
N GLU A 157 16.41 -20.21 -13.39
CA GLU A 157 16.29 -21.66 -13.17
C GLU A 157 15.10 -22.29 -13.91
N PHE A 158 14.09 -21.48 -14.27
CA PHE A 158 12.96 -21.89 -15.08
C PHE A 158 13.15 -21.46 -16.53
N ASP A 159 13.75 -22.33 -17.34
CA ASP A 159 13.58 -22.22 -18.79
C ASP A 159 12.13 -22.60 -19.12
N PRO A 160 11.40 -21.81 -19.94
CA PRO A 160 10.12 -22.25 -20.43
C PRO A 160 10.36 -23.59 -21.14
N VAL A 161 9.62 -24.60 -20.70
CA VAL A 161 9.44 -25.85 -21.43
C VAL A 161 9.23 -25.46 -22.89
N ILE A 162 10.11 -25.96 -23.77
CA ILE A 162 9.96 -25.85 -25.22
C ILE A 162 8.52 -26.22 -25.51
N ASP A 163 7.70 -25.26 -25.95
CA ASP A 163 6.34 -25.55 -26.37
C ASP A 163 6.41 -26.70 -27.38
N VAL A 164 5.54 -27.69 -27.19
CA VAL A 164 5.40 -28.88 -28.04
C VAL A 164 5.11 -28.51 -29.51
N GLU A 165 4.87 -27.23 -29.81
CA GLU A 165 4.64 -26.68 -31.15
C GLU A 165 5.81 -25.90 -31.76
N GLY A 166 7.01 -25.88 -31.15
CA GLY A 166 8.23 -25.44 -31.86
C GLY A 166 8.27 -23.96 -32.29
N ASN A 167 7.34 -23.13 -31.82
CA ASN A 167 7.43 -21.68 -31.97
C ASN A 167 8.09 -21.10 -30.72
N ALA A 168 9.42 -21.06 -30.72
CA ALA A 168 10.15 -20.28 -29.73
C ALA A 168 9.80 -18.79 -29.94
N CYS A 169 8.91 -18.25 -29.11
CA CYS A 169 8.69 -16.81 -28.99
C CYS A 169 9.94 -16.15 -28.40
N HIS A 170 10.99 -16.03 -29.21
CA HIS A 170 12.23 -15.31 -28.90
C HIS A 170 11.99 -13.79 -28.96
N GLY A 171 11.23 -13.27 -28.00
CA GLY A 171 11.44 -11.90 -27.55
C GLY A 171 12.69 -11.83 -26.65
N PRO A 172 13.38 -10.68 -26.55
CA PRO A 172 14.50 -10.52 -25.63
C PRO A 172 14.00 -10.57 -24.18
N LEU A 173 14.00 -11.76 -23.59
CA LEU A 173 13.53 -12.02 -22.23
C LEU A 173 14.63 -11.67 -21.21
N VAL A 174 14.26 -10.86 -20.22
CA VAL A 174 15.12 -10.58 -19.07
C VAL A 174 15.12 -11.80 -18.15
N LYS A 175 16.27 -12.45 -17.99
CA LYS A 175 16.45 -13.55 -17.03
C LYS A 175 17.17 -13.04 -15.78
N LEU A 176 16.62 -13.32 -14.59
CA LEU A 176 17.18 -12.93 -13.30
C LEU A 176 16.90 -14.01 -12.25
N SER A 177 17.84 -14.30 -11.34
CA SER A 177 17.59 -15.23 -10.23
C SER A 177 16.52 -14.66 -9.30
N PHE A 178 15.35 -15.30 -9.29
CA PHE A 178 14.25 -14.92 -8.40
C PHE A 178 14.59 -15.17 -6.93
N ALA A 179 15.37 -16.20 -6.63
CA ALA A 179 15.90 -16.43 -5.28
C ALA A 179 16.72 -15.25 -4.78
N SER A 180 17.73 -14.82 -5.55
CA SER A 180 18.58 -13.68 -5.18
C SER A 180 17.77 -12.38 -5.05
N LEU A 181 16.81 -12.17 -5.95
CA LEU A 181 15.91 -11.01 -5.91
C LEU A 181 15.03 -11.01 -4.67
N PHE A 182 14.42 -12.14 -4.33
CA PHE A 182 13.56 -12.29 -3.16
C PHE A 182 14.34 -12.03 -1.86
N ASP A 183 15.54 -12.61 -1.72
CA ASP A 183 16.37 -12.43 -0.53
C ASP A 183 16.84 -10.97 -0.39
N THR A 184 17.27 -10.36 -1.50
CA THR A 184 17.70 -8.95 -1.51
C THR A 184 16.54 -8.01 -1.15
N LEU A 185 15.36 -8.25 -1.72
CA LEU A 185 14.15 -7.49 -1.39
C LEU A 185 13.84 -7.59 0.10
N GLY A 186 13.80 -8.80 0.66
CA GLY A 186 13.55 -9.05 2.08
C GLY A 186 14.50 -8.27 3.01
N MET A 187 15.79 -8.19 2.67
CA MET A 187 16.77 -7.42 3.45
C MET A 187 16.60 -5.89 3.32
N CYS A 188 15.99 -5.43 2.23
CA CYS A 188 15.93 -4.01 1.86
C CYS A 188 14.56 -3.34 2.06
N LEU A 189 13.53 -4.02 2.59
CA LEU A 189 12.17 -3.44 2.73
C LEU A 189 12.05 -2.26 3.71
N THR A 190 13.12 -1.93 4.41
CA THR A 190 13.23 -0.67 5.15
C THR A 190 13.39 0.57 4.25
N ASP A 191 13.83 0.37 3.00
CA ASP A 191 13.96 1.37 1.93
C ASP A 191 12.66 1.46 1.11
N GLU A 192 12.17 2.69 0.93
CA GLU A 192 10.94 2.99 0.18
C GLU A 192 11.05 2.55 -1.30
N ALA A 193 12.23 2.67 -1.91
CA ALA A 193 12.44 2.25 -3.30
C ALA A 193 12.35 0.73 -3.48
N ALA A 194 12.84 -0.05 -2.51
CA ALA A 194 12.73 -1.51 -2.54
C ALA A 194 11.28 -1.98 -2.38
N VAL A 195 10.49 -1.29 -1.55
CA VAL A 195 9.05 -1.56 -1.41
C VAL A 195 8.30 -1.27 -2.71
N LEU A 196 8.61 -0.17 -3.40
CA LEU A 196 8.03 0.14 -4.71
C LEU A 196 8.40 -0.90 -5.78
N LEU A 197 9.63 -1.42 -5.73
CA LEU A 197 10.05 -2.51 -6.61
C LEU A 197 9.28 -3.79 -6.34
N LEU A 198 9.16 -4.18 -5.06
CA LEU A 198 8.40 -5.35 -4.65
C LEU A 198 6.94 -5.24 -5.12
N TYR A 199 6.30 -4.09 -4.89
CA TYR A 199 4.95 -3.84 -5.42
C TYR A 199 4.88 -4.00 -6.94
N SER A 200 5.81 -3.37 -7.67
CA SER A 200 5.80 -3.41 -9.14
C SER A 200 5.96 -4.84 -9.66
N LEU A 201 6.79 -5.66 -9.01
CA LEU A 201 6.95 -7.08 -9.34
C LEU A 201 5.70 -7.89 -9.03
N LEU A 202 5.12 -7.75 -7.84
CA LEU A 202 3.94 -8.51 -7.42
C LEU A 202 2.71 -8.18 -8.27
N GLN A 203 2.55 -6.91 -8.66
CA GLN A 203 1.42 -6.46 -9.46
C GLN A 203 1.61 -6.74 -10.97
N GLY A 204 2.84 -6.59 -11.47
CA GLY A 204 3.12 -6.61 -12.90
C GLY A 204 3.68 -7.92 -13.45
N ASN A 205 4.34 -8.74 -12.61
CA ASN A 205 5.03 -9.95 -13.03
C ASN A 205 4.42 -11.19 -12.37
N SER A 206 3.54 -11.88 -13.10
CA SER A 206 2.86 -13.08 -12.60
C SER A 206 3.81 -14.22 -12.23
N ALA A 207 4.93 -14.38 -12.95
CA ALA A 207 5.91 -15.42 -12.66
C ALA A 207 6.61 -15.18 -11.32
N PHE A 208 6.93 -13.93 -10.99
CA PHE A 208 7.51 -13.59 -9.69
C PHE A 208 6.47 -13.73 -8.57
N LEU A 209 5.22 -13.36 -8.81
CA LEU A 209 4.13 -13.56 -7.83
C LEU A 209 3.92 -15.05 -7.52
N GLU A 210 3.85 -15.90 -8.54
CA GLU A 210 3.78 -17.35 -8.38
C GLU A 210 5.00 -17.92 -7.63
N TYR A 211 6.20 -17.44 -7.97
CA TYR A 211 7.42 -17.78 -7.26
C TYR A 211 7.31 -17.45 -5.75
N VAL A 212 6.78 -16.28 -5.40
CA VAL A 212 6.57 -15.89 -3.99
C VAL A 212 5.58 -16.82 -3.29
N PHE A 213 4.50 -17.24 -3.96
CA PHE A 213 3.49 -18.13 -3.36
C PHE A 213 3.99 -19.56 -3.09
N VAL A 214 4.96 -20.06 -3.85
CA VAL A 214 5.53 -21.41 -3.63
C VAL A 214 6.66 -21.45 -2.60
N ARG A 215 7.13 -20.30 -2.11
CA ARG A 215 8.21 -20.21 -1.11
C ARG A 215 7.74 -20.68 0.26
N THR A 216 8.64 -21.32 1.01
CA THR A 216 8.37 -21.85 2.36
C THR A 216 8.86 -20.94 3.48
N ASP A 217 9.83 -20.08 3.17
CA ASP A 217 10.52 -19.11 4.04
C ASP A 217 9.92 -17.71 3.86
N LEU A 218 8.59 -17.64 4.01
CA LEU A 218 7.79 -16.42 3.88
C LEU A 218 8.18 -15.34 4.89
N ASP A 219 8.80 -15.71 6.00
CA ASP A 219 9.33 -14.81 7.03
C ASP A 219 10.43 -13.88 6.50
N THR A 220 11.21 -14.30 5.51
CA THR A 220 12.20 -13.46 4.81
C THR A 220 11.57 -12.18 4.25
N LEU A 221 10.34 -12.27 3.74
CA LEU A 221 9.61 -11.15 3.17
C LEU A 221 8.69 -10.49 4.21
N LEU A 222 7.92 -11.28 4.94
CA LEU A 222 6.87 -10.76 5.82
C LEU A 222 7.42 -10.17 7.12
N LEU A 223 8.48 -10.74 7.71
CA LEU A 223 8.98 -10.24 9.00
C LEU A 223 9.48 -8.79 8.90
N PRO A 224 10.25 -8.37 7.87
CA PRO A 224 10.62 -6.97 7.67
C PRO A 224 9.43 -6.04 7.39
N ILE A 225 8.40 -6.50 6.65
CA ILE A 225 7.16 -5.74 6.43
C ILE A 225 6.47 -5.48 7.77
N LEU A 226 6.30 -6.53 8.58
CA LEU A 226 5.63 -6.47 9.86
C LEU A 226 6.39 -5.60 10.88
N GLU A 227 7.72 -5.67 10.89
CA GLU A 227 8.55 -4.80 11.72
C GLU A 227 8.46 -3.33 11.29
N THR A 228 8.37 -3.06 9.99
CA THR A 228 8.21 -1.69 9.47
C THR A 228 6.85 -1.12 9.83
N LEU A 229 5.77 -1.91 9.69
CA LEU A 229 4.42 -1.53 10.11
C LEU A 229 4.32 -1.35 11.64
N TYR A 230 5.03 -2.16 12.42
CA TYR A 230 5.13 -1.97 13.87
C TYR A 230 5.71 -0.59 14.24
N ASN A 231 6.68 -0.12 13.44
CA ASN A 231 7.33 1.19 13.57
C ASN A 231 6.69 2.28 12.69
N ALA A 232 5.40 2.16 12.34
CA ALA A 232 4.73 3.06 11.40
C ALA A 232 4.83 4.55 11.75
N SER A 233 4.93 4.90 13.04
CA SER A 233 5.09 6.29 13.49
C SER A 233 6.40 6.96 13.05
N LYS A 234 7.39 6.19 12.60
CA LYS A 234 8.69 6.68 12.11
C LYS A 234 8.83 6.62 10.59
N LYS A 235 7.76 6.27 9.88
CA LYS A 235 7.76 6.01 8.43
C LYS A 235 6.83 6.98 7.72
N SER A 236 7.07 7.21 6.42
CA SER A 236 6.20 8.03 5.61
C SER A 236 4.84 7.32 5.42
N PRO A 237 3.72 8.06 5.29
CA PRO A 237 2.43 7.46 4.96
C PRO A 237 2.48 6.61 3.68
N ASN A 238 3.17 7.09 2.64
CA ASN A 238 3.37 6.38 1.38
C ASN A 238 4.02 5.01 1.59
N HIS A 239 5.06 4.93 2.44
CA HIS A 239 5.70 3.66 2.76
C HIS A 239 4.72 2.69 3.42
N ILE A 240 3.91 3.17 4.36
CA ILE A 240 2.90 2.35 5.05
C ILE A 240 1.80 1.88 4.10
N TYR A 241 1.30 2.74 3.21
CA TYR A 241 0.33 2.35 2.19
C TYR A 241 0.86 1.24 1.30
N MET A 242 2.07 1.39 0.77
CA MET A 242 2.66 0.38 -0.10
C MET A 242 2.81 -0.97 0.58
N LEU A 243 3.23 -0.98 1.86
CA LEU A 243 3.34 -2.22 2.63
C LEU A 243 1.97 -2.89 2.85
N LEU A 244 0.92 -2.12 3.13
CA LEU A 244 -0.44 -2.66 3.29
C LEU A 244 -1.01 -3.18 1.97
N ILE A 245 -0.76 -2.48 0.86
CA ILE A 245 -1.14 -2.94 -0.49
C ILE A 245 -0.43 -4.26 -0.83
N ILE A 246 0.87 -4.37 -0.52
CA ILE A 246 1.62 -5.62 -0.72
C ILE A 246 1.03 -6.77 0.10
N LEU A 247 0.69 -6.52 1.38
CA LEU A 247 0.02 -7.52 2.21
C LEU A 247 -1.35 -7.90 1.63
N LEU A 248 -2.12 -6.93 1.11
CA LEU A 248 -3.40 -7.20 0.47
C LEU A 248 -3.21 -8.05 -0.79
N ILE A 249 -2.25 -7.72 -1.67
CA ILE A 249 -1.90 -8.50 -2.87
C ILE A 249 -1.57 -9.94 -2.50
N LEU A 250 -0.65 -10.15 -1.55
CA LEU A 250 -0.24 -11.49 -1.14
C LEU A 250 -1.39 -12.26 -0.49
N SER A 251 -2.25 -11.59 0.27
CA SER A 251 -3.39 -12.23 0.94
C SER A 251 -4.48 -12.72 -0.02
N GLN A 252 -4.46 -12.35 -1.30
CA GLN A 252 -5.42 -12.85 -2.28
C GLN A 252 -5.29 -14.36 -2.52
N ASP A 253 -4.11 -14.95 -2.28
CA ASP A 253 -3.91 -16.39 -2.43
C ASP A 253 -4.19 -17.17 -1.14
N SER A 254 -5.07 -18.16 -1.26
CA SER A 254 -5.46 -19.04 -0.16
C SER A 254 -4.34 -19.96 0.34
N SER A 255 -3.43 -20.39 -0.55
CA SER A 255 -2.33 -21.30 -0.20
C SER A 255 -1.26 -20.57 0.62
N PHE A 256 -0.95 -19.34 0.24
CA PHE A 256 -0.13 -18.39 0.98
C PHE A 256 -0.72 -18.15 2.37
N ASN A 257 -2.01 -17.82 2.46
CA ASN A 257 -2.70 -17.60 3.74
C ASN A 257 -2.59 -18.81 4.68
N ALA A 258 -2.84 -20.02 4.18
CA ALA A 258 -2.72 -21.24 4.96
C ALA A 258 -1.27 -21.55 5.39
N SER A 259 -0.28 -21.21 4.55
CA SER A 259 1.13 -21.53 4.79
C SER A 259 1.76 -20.62 5.84
N MET A 260 1.38 -19.34 5.90
CA MET A 260 1.84 -18.41 6.94
C MET A 260 1.56 -18.90 8.36
N HIS A 261 0.45 -19.59 8.60
CA HIS A 261 0.12 -20.10 9.93
C HIS A 261 0.93 -21.34 10.35
N LYS A 262 1.62 -22.00 9.40
CA LYS A 262 2.48 -23.17 9.68
C LYS A 262 3.90 -22.76 10.08
N LEU A 263 4.34 -21.56 9.70
CA LEU A 263 5.66 -21.05 10.00
C LEU A 263 5.70 -20.52 11.44
N MET A 264 6.48 -21.18 12.30
CA MET A 264 6.59 -20.85 13.73
C MET A 264 7.83 -19.99 13.99
N LEU A 265 7.62 -18.80 14.55
CA LEU A 265 8.69 -17.88 14.92
C LEU A 265 9.14 -18.17 16.36
N PRO A 266 10.44 -18.42 16.62
CA PRO A 266 10.93 -18.71 17.97
C PRO A 266 10.73 -17.52 18.92
N THR A 267 11.15 -16.34 18.46
CA THR A 267 11.12 -15.08 19.20
C THR A 267 11.02 -13.90 18.23
N ILE A 268 10.34 -12.83 18.65
CA ILE A 268 10.24 -11.59 17.88
C ILE A 268 10.85 -10.45 18.71
N PRO A 269 12.15 -10.13 18.51
CA PRO A 269 12.91 -9.28 19.43
C PRO A 269 12.48 -7.81 19.40
N TRP A 270 11.95 -7.33 18.28
CA TRP A 270 11.54 -5.94 18.09
C TRP A 270 10.14 -5.63 18.67
N TYR A 271 9.33 -6.65 19.00
CA TYR A 271 7.99 -6.44 19.54
C TYR A 271 8.04 -6.20 21.05
N GLN A 272 7.60 -5.01 21.50
CA GLN A 272 7.86 -4.55 22.87
C GLN A 272 6.66 -4.68 23.83
N GLU A 273 5.42 -4.78 23.35
CA GLU A 273 4.26 -4.83 24.26
C GLU A 273 4.15 -6.14 25.04
N ARG A 274 4.63 -7.25 24.46
CA ARG A 274 4.53 -8.58 25.05
C ARG A 274 5.62 -9.48 24.50
N ARG A 275 6.15 -10.38 25.32
CA ARG A 275 7.02 -11.45 24.81
C ARG A 275 6.20 -12.44 23.97
N LEU A 276 6.50 -12.49 22.69
CA LEU A 276 5.91 -13.43 21.74
C LEU A 276 6.88 -14.60 21.56
N HIS A 277 6.56 -15.75 22.15
CA HIS A 277 7.34 -16.98 22.05
C HIS A 277 6.53 -18.03 21.28
N GLN A 278 7.18 -18.70 20.32
CA GLN A 278 6.55 -19.76 19.50
C GLN A 278 5.23 -19.31 18.86
N THR A 279 5.22 -18.10 18.29
CA THR A 279 4.05 -17.53 17.63
C THR A 279 4.14 -17.80 16.13
N SER A 280 3.06 -18.25 15.50
CA SER A 280 3.05 -18.39 14.04
C SER A 280 3.16 -17.04 13.34
N LEU A 281 3.77 -17.01 12.15
CA LEU A 281 3.86 -15.79 11.34
C LEU A 281 2.47 -15.22 11.02
N GLY A 282 1.48 -16.09 10.74
CA GLY A 282 0.09 -15.67 10.57
C GLY A 282 -0.53 -15.04 11.83
N SER A 283 -0.19 -15.54 13.04
CA SER A 283 -0.63 -14.88 14.29
C SER A 283 0.01 -13.51 14.46
N LEU A 284 1.29 -13.36 14.11
CA LEU A 284 1.98 -12.07 14.16
C LEU A 284 1.36 -11.07 13.18
N LEU A 285 1.06 -11.49 11.95
CA LEU A 285 0.38 -10.68 10.96
C LEU A 285 -0.95 -10.13 11.48
N VAL A 286 -1.80 -10.98 12.07
CA VAL A 286 -3.05 -10.55 12.71
C VAL A 286 -2.80 -9.51 13.80
N ILE A 287 -1.82 -9.73 14.68
CA ILE A 287 -1.47 -8.80 15.76
C ILE A 287 -1.05 -7.43 15.20
N ILE A 288 -0.19 -7.41 14.18
CA ILE A 288 0.32 -6.17 13.59
C ILE A 288 -0.76 -5.42 12.80
N LEU A 289 -1.60 -6.10 12.01
CA LEU A 289 -2.72 -5.44 11.32
C LEU A 289 -3.69 -4.77 12.30
N ILE A 290 -4.06 -5.47 13.38
CA ILE A 290 -4.93 -4.92 14.43
C ILE A 290 -4.24 -3.74 15.15
N ARG A 291 -2.92 -3.83 15.38
CA ARG A 291 -2.14 -2.73 15.92
C ARG A 291 -2.14 -1.51 15.00
N THR A 292 -1.97 -1.70 13.69
CA THR A 292 -2.02 -0.64 12.68
C THR A 292 -3.39 0.03 12.66
N VAL A 293 -4.47 -0.75 12.71
CA VAL A 293 -5.85 -0.23 12.84
C VAL A 293 -6.01 0.62 14.11
N LYS A 294 -5.50 0.13 15.25
CA LYS A 294 -5.51 0.89 16.51
C LYS A 294 -4.75 2.20 16.42
N TYR A 295 -3.54 2.17 15.84
CA TYR A 295 -2.71 3.35 15.65
C TYR A 295 -3.43 4.38 14.78
N ASN A 296 -3.97 3.93 13.65
CA ASN A 296 -4.75 4.74 12.73
C ASN A 296 -5.94 5.44 13.42
N LEU A 297 -6.76 4.68 14.14
CA LEU A 297 -7.91 5.23 14.90
C LEU A 297 -7.50 6.34 15.88
N SER A 298 -6.33 6.19 16.50
CA SER A 298 -5.85 7.12 17.51
C SER A 298 -5.11 8.35 16.96
N LYS A 299 -4.52 8.27 15.76
CA LYS A 299 -3.60 9.30 15.24
C LYS A 299 -3.96 9.83 13.85
N LEU A 300 -4.19 8.94 12.89
CA LEU A 300 -4.26 9.31 11.47
C LEU A 300 -5.71 9.49 10.99
N ARG A 301 -6.65 8.68 11.50
CA ARG A 301 -8.08 8.66 11.11
C ARG A 301 -8.29 8.46 9.61
N ASP A 302 -7.45 7.66 9.00
CA ASP A 302 -7.45 7.40 7.57
C ASP A 302 -8.30 6.17 7.23
N VAL A 303 -9.33 6.37 6.41
CA VAL A 303 -10.22 5.30 5.96
C VAL A 303 -9.47 4.24 5.14
N TYR A 304 -8.51 4.65 4.31
CA TYR A 304 -7.78 3.74 3.42
C TYR A 304 -6.91 2.73 4.20
N LEU A 305 -6.26 3.17 5.28
CA LEU A 305 -5.50 2.27 6.16
C LEU A 305 -6.40 1.23 6.82
N HIS A 306 -7.60 1.63 7.28
CA HIS A 306 -8.56 0.70 7.85
C HIS A 306 -9.01 -0.33 6.83
N THR A 307 -9.41 0.11 5.64
CA THR A 307 -9.90 -0.75 4.56
C THR A 307 -8.86 -1.81 4.18
N ASN A 308 -7.61 -1.43 3.94
CA ASN A 308 -6.56 -2.39 3.56
C ASN A 308 -6.25 -3.40 4.69
N CYS A 309 -6.22 -2.96 5.95
CA CYS A 309 -5.99 -3.87 7.07
C CYS A 309 -7.13 -4.87 7.24
N LEU A 310 -8.39 -4.40 7.17
CA LEU A 310 -9.56 -5.25 7.32
C LEU A 310 -9.74 -6.20 6.13
N ALA A 311 -9.46 -5.74 4.90
CA ALA A 311 -9.46 -6.56 3.70
C ALA A 311 -8.44 -7.71 3.80
N THR A 312 -7.22 -7.40 4.25
CA THR A 312 -6.18 -8.41 4.48
C THR A 312 -6.60 -9.41 5.57
N LEU A 313 -7.16 -8.93 6.69
CA LEU A 313 -7.66 -9.80 7.77
C LEU A 313 -8.79 -10.72 7.30
N ALA A 314 -9.72 -10.21 6.49
CA ALA A 314 -10.80 -10.98 5.89
C ALA A 314 -10.27 -12.09 4.99
N ASN A 315 -9.35 -11.79 4.08
CA ASN A 315 -8.76 -12.82 3.23
C ASN A 315 -8.08 -13.96 4.02
N ILE A 316 -7.47 -13.64 5.17
CA ILE A 316 -6.77 -14.64 6.02
C ILE A 316 -7.74 -15.43 6.91
N ALA A 317 -8.89 -14.87 7.26
CA ALA A 317 -9.81 -15.39 8.26
C ALA A 317 -10.23 -16.86 8.03
N PRO A 318 -10.63 -17.31 6.81
CA PRO A 318 -11.01 -18.69 6.55
C PRO A 318 -9.85 -19.69 6.71
N HIS A 319 -8.60 -19.20 6.62
CA HIS A 319 -7.38 -20.01 6.60
C HIS A 319 -6.63 -20.02 7.93
N CYS A 320 -7.16 -19.31 8.94
CA CYS A 320 -6.57 -19.25 10.27
C CYS A 320 -6.30 -20.64 10.84
N HIS A 321 -5.09 -20.87 11.35
CA HIS A 321 -4.73 -22.13 12.00
C HIS A 321 -3.94 -21.86 13.27
N ARG A 322 -4.44 -22.37 14.40
CA ARG A 322 -3.80 -22.27 15.72
C ARG A 322 -3.35 -20.84 16.04
N LEU A 323 -4.27 -19.88 15.90
CA LEU A 323 -4.01 -18.51 16.36
C LEU A 323 -3.59 -18.51 17.83
N SER A 324 -2.59 -17.70 18.17
CA SER A 324 -2.18 -17.54 19.58
C SER A 324 -3.32 -16.94 20.42
N ALA A 325 -3.32 -17.21 21.72
CA ALA A 325 -4.22 -16.58 22.69
C ALA A 325 -4.22 -15.05 22.55
N TYR A 326 -3.03 -14.48 22.36
CA TYR A 326 -2.87 -13.03 22.21
C TYR A 326 -3.48 -12.50 20.90
N ALA A 327 -3.24 -13.17 19.76
CA ALA A 327 -3.86 -12.78 18.49
C ALA A 327 -5.40 -12.89 18.55
N SER A 328 -5.91 -13.94 19.19
CA SER A 328 -7.35 -14.19 19.39
C SER A 328 -8.01 -13.12 20.26
N GLU A 329 -7.37 -12.73 21.37
CA GLU A 329 -7.82 -11.63 22.23
C GLU A 329 -7.80 -10.29 21.49
N ARG A 330 -6.76 -10.04 20.68
CA ARG A 330 -6.67 -8.82 19.85
C ARG A 330 -7.80 -8.76 18.82
N LEU A 331 -8.21 -9.89 18.25
CA LEU A 331 -9.33 -9.95 17.30
C LEU A 331 -10.65 -9.49 17.95
N VAL A 332 -10.98 -9.99 19.15
CA VAL A 332 -12.18 -9.55 19.87
C VAL A 332 -12.04 -8.08 20.32
N SER A 333 -10.83 -7.68 20.72
CA SER A 333 -10.53 -6.28 21.07
C SER A 333 -10.66 -5.31 19.88
N LEU A 334 -10.51 -5.78 18.63
CA LEU A 334 -10.72 -4.95 17.45
C LEU A 334 -12.19 -4.52 17.35
N PHE A 335 -13.12 -5.47 17.52
CA PHE A 335 -14.55 -5.17 17.55
C PHE A 335 -14.91 -4.21 18.69
N ASP A 336 -14.44 -4.47 19.92
CA ASP A 336 -14.65 -3.60 21.09
C ASP A 336 -14.14 -2.15 20.87
N MET A 337 -13.01 -2.02 20.17
CA MET A 337 -12.43 -0.71 19.90
C MET A 337 -13.24 0.09 18.88
N LEU A 338 -13.62 -0.54 17.76
CA LEU A 338 -14.42 0.10 16.73
C LEU A 338 -15.84 0.40 17.23
N SER A 339 -16.39 -0.46 18.10
CA SER A 339 -17.74 -0.31 18.64
C SER A 339 -17.86 0.91 19.54
N LYS A 340 -16.82 1.23 20.33
CA LYS A 340 -16.75 2.46 21.12
C LYS A 340 -16.74 3.72 20.26
N LYS A 341 -16.01 3.70 19.13
CA LYS A 341 -16.01 4.83 18.18
C LYS A 341 -17.36 4.96 17.49
N TYR A 342 -17.96 3.86 17.06
CA TYR A 342 -19.31 3.82 16.51
C TYR A 342 -20.35 4.39 17.48
N ASN A 343 -20.38 3.93 18.74
CA ASN A 343 -21.33 4.41 19.74
C ASN A 343 -21.17 5.91 20.00
N LYS A 344 -19.92 6.41 20.03
CA LYS A 344 -19.66 7.85 20.16
C LYS A 344 -20.23 8.65 18.98
N LEU A 345 -20.12 8.13 17.75
CA LEU A 345 -20.70 8.75 16.56
C LEU A 345 -22.23 8.65 16.55
N ALA A 346 -22.79 7.53 17.01
CA ALA A 346 -24.23 7.33 17.17
C ALA A 346 -24.84 8.37 18.12
N GLU A 347 -24.23 8.55 19.31
CA GLU A 347 -24.68 9.56 20.27
C GLU A 347 -24.60 10.99 19.73
N GLN A 348 -23.59 11.30 18.92
CA GLN A 348 -23.44 12.62 18.30
C GLN A 348 -24.55 12.86 17.26
N ARG A 349 -24.89 11.83 16.48
CA ARG A 349 -25.98 11.87 15.52
C ARG A 349 -27.32 12.09 16.21
N ASP A 350 -27.62 11.32 17.25
CA ASP A 350 -28.89 11.38 17.99
C ASP A 350 -29.07 12.77 18.65
N LYS A 351 -28.03 13.30 19.29
CA LYS A 351 -28.04 14.65 19.90
C LYS A 351 -28.26 15.76 18.87
N LYS A 352 -27.71 15.65 17.66
CA LYS A 352 -27.87 16.66 16.59
C LYS A 352 -29.27 16.56 15.96
N THR A 353 -29.83 15.36 15.79
CA THR A 353 -31.23 15.18 15.32
C THR A 353 -32.27 15.77 16.27
N ASP A 354 -31.99 15.83 17.58
CA ASP A 354 -32.86 16.50 18.55
C ASP A 354 -32.73 18.03 18.50
N ILE A 355 -31.57 18.57 18.12
CA ILE A 355 -31.32 20.02 17.98
C ILE A 355 -31.89 20.57 16.67
N ASP A 356 -31.78 19.84 15.56
CA ASP A 356 -32.30 20.24 14.24
C ASP A 356 -33.84 20.28 14.22
N ARG A 357 -34.51 19.59 15.15
CA ARG A 357 -35.96 19.73 15.38
C ARG A 357 -36.33 21.07 16.03
N VAL A 358 -35.38 21.79 16.61
CA VAL A 358 -35.60 23.05 17.37
C VAL A 358 -35.13 24.28 16.60
N ASN A 359 -34.11 24.18 15.73
CA ASN A 359 -33.61 25.32 14.94
C ASN A 359 -33.32 24.91 13.49
N SER A 360 -34.14 25.37 12.54
CA SER A 360 -33.94 25.13 11.10
C SER A 360 -33.19 26.29 10.43
N VAL A 361 -31.88 26.45 10.64
CA VAL A 361 -31.06 27.26 9.71
C VAL A 361 -29.62 26.75 9.65
N GLY A 362 -29.26 26.20 8.49
CA GLY A 362 -27.97 26.40 7.81
C GLY A 362 -26.72 25.80 8.44
N GLU A 363 -26.54 24.49 8.35
CA GLU A 363 -25.22 23.85 8.61
C GLU A 363 -25.05 22.53 7.83
N ASP A 364 -25.43 22.49 6.54
CA ASP A 364 -25.49 21.25 5.74
C ASP A 364 -24.14 20.53 5.55
N SER A 365 -23.00 21.24 5.45
CA SER A 365 -21.72 20.57 5.11
C SER A 365 -21.08 19.78 6.25
N LEU A 366 -21.32 20.14 7.52
CA LEU A 366 -20.81 19.39 8.68
C LEU A 366 -21.69 18.17 9.01
N VAL A 367 -22.97 18.21 8.62
CA VAL A 367 -23.94 17.13 8.84
C VAL A 367 -23.68 15.94 7.91
N GLU A 368 -23.24 16.20 6.67
CA GLU A 368 -22.84 15.16 5.72
C GLU A 368 -21.59 14.41 6.16
N ASP A 369 -20.60 15.09 6.73
CA ASP A 369 -19.31 14.50 7.12
C ASP A 369 -19.45 13.52 8.32
N VAL A 370 -20.18 13.93 9.37
CA VAL A 370 -20.45 13.05 10.54
C VAL A 370 -21.30 11.84 10.14
N SER A 371 -22.26 12.03 9.22
CA SER A 371 -23.07 10.93 8.70
C SER A 371 -22.24 9.94 7.89
N THR A 372 -21.33 10.43 7.06
CA THR A 372 -20.41 9.60 6.28
C THR A 372 -19.46 8.81 7.16
N GLU A 373 -18.82 9.46 8.15
CA GLU A 373 -17.96 8.77 9.12
C GLU A 373 -18.74 7.69 9.88
N PHE A 374 -19.97 7.97 10.31
CA PHE A 374 -20.83 6.99 10.98
C PHE A 374 -21.08 5.74 10.12
N TYR A 375 -21.42 5.91 8.84
CA TYR A 375 -21.63 4.76 7.94
C TYR A 375 -20.34 3.97 7.69
N ILE A 376 -19.20 4.65 7.54
CA ILE A 376 -17.89 3.99 7.38
C ILE A 376 -17.59 3.07 8.59
N TYR A 377 -17.77 3.57 9.82
CA TYR A 377 -17.54 2.73 11.02
C TYR A 377 -18.58 1.63 11.19
N THR A 378 -19.80 1.84 10.69
CA THR A 378 -20.82 0.79 10.62
C THR A 378 -20.34 -0.37 9.75
N ASP A 379 -19.77 -0.06 8.58
CA ASP A 379 -19.27 -1.05 7.65
C ASP A 379 -18.00 -1.73 8.17
N PHE A 380 -17.10 -0.98 8.83
CA PHE A 380 -15.94 -1.59 9.51
C PHE A 380 -16.34 -2.59 10.60
N LEU A 381 -17.34 -2.27 11.42
CA LEU A 381 -17.87 -3.22 12.41
C LEU A 381 -18.45 -4.47 11.77
N ARG A 382 -19.19 -4.29 10.67
CA ARG A 382 -19.75 -5.40 9.91
C ARG A 382 -18.65 -6.31 9.38
N ILE A 383 -17.61 -5.75 8.74
CA ILE A 383 -16.47 -6.52 8.22
C ILE A 383 -15.77 -7.30 9.35
N VAL A 384 -15.59 -6.69 10.53
CA VAL A 384 -14.99 -7.41 11.67
C VAL A 384 -15.87 -8.57 12.16
N LEU A 385 -17.20 -8.40 12.17
CA LEU A 385 -18.12 -9.49 12.48
C LEU A 385 -18.11 -10.59 11.41
N GLU A 386 -17.97 -10.23 10.14
CA GLU A 386 -17.81 -11.17 9.02
C GLU A 386 -16.48 -11.94 9.14
N ILE A 387 -15.36 -11.27 9.46
CA ILE A 387 -14.06 -11.91 9.78
C ILE A 387 -14.20 -12.94 10.89
N ILE A 388 -14.86 -12.58 12.00
CA ILE A 388 -15.08 -13.52 13.11
C ILE A 388 -15.94 -14.69 12.62
N ASN A 389 -17.01 -14.43 11.87
CA ASN A 389 -17.88 -15.47 11.31
C ASN A 389 -17.13 -16.43 10.37
N GLU A 390 -16.21 -15.93 9.55
CA GLU A 390 -15.40 -16.78 8.68
C GLU A 390 -14.48 -17.72 9.47
N ILE A 391 -13.86 -17.22 10.54
CA ILE A 391 -13.07 -18.09 11.43
C ILE A 391 -13.99 -19.13 12.08
N LEU A 392 -15.15 -18.72 12.60
CA LEU A 392 -16.10 -19.63 13.26
C LEU A 392 -16.68 -20.69 12.31
N THR A 393 -16.85 -20.33 11.04
CA THR A 393 -17.45 -21.21 10.02
C THR A 393 -16.41 -22.17 9.43
N TYR A 394 -15.24 -21.67 9.03
CA TYR A 394 -14.27 -22.42 8.24
C TYR A 394 -13.06 -22.93 9.04
N ALA A 395 -12.75 -22.29 10.18
CA ALA A 395 -11.49 -22.52 10.89
C ALA A 395 -11.66 -22.89 12.37
N LEU A 396 -12.87 -22.88 12.93
CA LEU A 396 -13.14 -23.08 14.36
C LEU A 396 -12.46 -24.32 14.96
N PRO A 397 -12.53 -25.53 14.36
CA PRO A 397 -11.95 -26.72 14.97
C PRO A 397 -10.44 -26.63 15.22
N ARG A 398 -9.75 -25.71 14.53
CA ARG A 398 -8.30 -25.49 14.58
C ARG A 398 -7.92 -24.28 15.44
N ASN A 399 -8.88 -23.53 15.97
CA ASN A 399 -8.66 -22.26 16.67
C ASN A 399 -9.40 -22.19 18.02
N PRO A 400 -9.04 -23.06 18.99
CA PRO A 400 -9.68 -23.06 20.32
C PRO A 400 -9.48 -21.74 21.08
N GLU A 401 -8.34 -21.06 20.89
CA GLU A 401 -8.05 -19.76 21.52
C GLU A 401 -9.01 -18.64 21.08
N VAL A 402 -9.53 -18.71 19.85
CA VAL A 402 -10.55 -17.77 19.36
C VAL A 402 -11.85 -17.97 20.12
N ILE A 403 -12.24 -19.23 20.35
CA ILE A 403 -13.45 -19.57 21.11
C ILE A 403 -13.30 -19.15 22.57
N TYR A 404 -12.14 -19.40 23.16
CA TYR A 404 -11.82 -18.91 24.50
C TYR A 404 -11.96 -17.38 24.59
N ALA A 405 -11.36 -16.64 23.65
CA ALA A 405 -11.43 -15.18 23.64
C ALA A 405 -12.87 -14.65 23.48
N ILE A 406 -13.68 -15.27 22.64
CA ILE A 406 -15.09 -14.90 22.42
C ILE A 406 -15.94 -15.21 23.67
N LEU A 407 -15.76 -16.38 24.30
CA LEU A 407 -16.46 -16.74 25.54
C LEU A 407 -16.11 -15.79 26.69
N HIS A 408 -14.82 -15.48 26.84
CA HIS A 408 -14.32 -14.61 27.91
C HIS A 408 -14.80 -13.16 27.77
N ARG A 409 -15.07 -12.69 26.55
CA ARG A 409 -15.49 -11.30 26.25
C ARG A 409 -16.86 -11.23 25.56
N GLN A 410 -17.75 -12.17 25.86
CA GLN A 410 -19.07 -12.26 25.22
C GLN A 410 -19.95 -11.01 25.47
N GLU A 411 -19.69 -10.26 26.55
CA GLU A 411 -20.40 -9.01 26.88
C GLU A 411 -20.21 -7.92 25.82
N VAL A 412 -19.12 -7.95 25.05
CA VAL A 412 -18.84 -6.96 24.01
C VAL A 412 -19.89 -7.01 22.88
N PHE A 413 -20.47 -8.19 22.63
CA PHE A 413 -21.46 -8.39 21.56
C PHE A 413 -22.91 -8.07 21.98
N GLN A 414 -23.19 -8.06 23.28
CA GLN A 414 -24.55 -7.89 23.83
C GLN A 414 -25.24 -6.59 23.38
N PRO A 415 -24.59 -5.41 23.38
CA PRO A 415 -25.24 -4.16 22.98
C PRO A 415 -25.75 -4.15 21.53
N PHE A 416 -25.18 -5.01 20.68
CA PHE A 416 -25.45 -5.05 19.25
C PHE A 416 -26.42 -6.15 18.83
N LYS A 417 -26.89 -7.00 19.75
CA LYS A 417 -27.70 -8.19 19.44
C LYS A 417 -28.91 -7.89 18.54
N ASN A 418 -29.59 -6.77 18.78
CA ASN A 418 -30.77 -6.36 18.02
C ASN A 418 -30.46 -5.34 16.91
N HIS A 419 -29.17 -5.10 16.61
CA HIS A 419 -28.79 -4.11 15.61
C HIS A 419 -29.10 -4.63 14.21
N PRO A 420 -29.87 -3.89 13.38
CA PRO A 420 -30.42 -4.41 12.12
C PRO A 420 -29.35 -4.85 11.11
N ARG A 421 -28.17 -4.21 11.13
CA ARG A 421 -27.05 -4.59 10.24
C ARG A 421 -26.16 -5.71 10.79
N PHE A 422 -26.25 -6.04 12.08
CA PHE A 422 -25.34 -6.98 12.73
C PHE A 422 -26.03 -8.25 13.24
N ASN A 423 -27.35 -8.23 13.39
CA ASN A 423 -28.12 -9.31 14.03
C ASN A 423 -27.79 -10.69 13.43
N GLU A 424 -27.85 -10.85 12.10
CA GLU A 424 -27.59 -12.15 11.47
C GLU A 424 -26.18 -12.68 11.73
N LEU A 425 -25.18 -11.80 11.72
CA LEU A 425 -23.78 -12.16 12.01
C LEU A 425 -23.59 -12.50 13.49
N LEU A 426 -24.30 -11.81 14.38
CA LEU A 426 -24.26 -12.04 15.82
C LEU A 426 -25.01 -13.31 16.22
N GLU A 427 -26.10 -13.67 15.53
CA GLU A 427 -26.82 -14.93 15.75
C GLU A 427 -25.87 -16.13 15.65
N ASN A 428 -25.01 -16.17 14.62
CA ASN A 428 -23.99 -17.20 14.49
C ASN A 428 -23.01 -17.24 15.68
N ILE A 429 -22.55 -16.07 16.14
CA ILE A 429 -21.67 -15.98 17.31
C ILE A 429 -22.38 -16.51 18.55
N TYR A 430 -23.67 -16.17 18.75
CA TYR A 430 -24.46 -16.69 19.85
C TYR A 430 -24.73 -18.19 19.74
N THR A 431 -24.98 -18.74 18.55
CA THR A 431 -25.09 -20.19 18.34
C THR A 431 -23.83 -20.92 18.80
N VAL A 432 -22.65 -20.38 18.47
CA VAL A 432 -21.37 -20.92 18.97
C VAL A 432 -21.27 -20.77 20.48
N LEU A 433 -21.55 -19.59 21.03
CA LEU A 433 -21.52 -19.33 22.48
C LEU A 433 -22.43 -20.31 23.24
N ASP A 434 -23.67 -20.50 22.80
CA ASP A 434 -24.65 -21.40 23.42
C ASP A 434 -24.18 -22.86 23.41
N PHE A 435 -23.58 -23.31 22.30
CA PHE A 435 -23.01 -24.65 22.19
C PHE A 435 -21.88 -24.89 23.21
N PHE A 436 -20.98 -23.91 23.40
CA PHE A 436 -19.86 -24.06 24.33
C PHE A 436 -20.27 -23.79 25.78
N ASN A 437 -21.10 -22.78 26.06
CA ASN A 437 -21.63 -22.47 27.39
C ASN A 437 -22.41 -23.66 27.96
N SER A 438 -23.32 -24.26 27.20
CA SER A 438 -24.08 -25.44 27.66
C SER A 438 -23.20 -26.64 28.05
N ARG A 439 -22.06 -26.82 27.36
CA ARG A 439 -21.10 -27.88 27.65
C ARG A 439 -20.22 -27.57 28.86
N MET A 440 -19.87 -26.30 29.05
CA MET A 440 -19.18 -25.87 30.27
C MET A 440 -20.08 -26.04 31.48
N ASP A 441 -21.37 -25.65 31.38
CA ASP A 441 -22.35 -25.81 32.44
C ASP A 441 -22.60 -27.30 32.78
N ALA A 442 -22.66 -28.17 31.77
CA ALA A 442 -22.82 -29.61 31.98
C ALA A 442 -21.64 -30.29 32.70
N GLN A 443 -20.44 -29.70 32.61
CA GLN A 443 -19.22 -30.21 33.25
C GLN A 443 -18.87 -29.46 34.54
N ARG A 444 -19.72 -28.54 34.96
CA ARG A 444 -19.51 -27.74 36.16
C ARG A 444 -19.61 -28.63 37.40
N VAL A 445 -18.46 -28.88 38.01
CA VAL A 445 -18.34 -29.44 39.36
C VAL A 445 -18.15 -28.25 40.32
N ASP A 446 -18.77 -28.28 41.50
CA ASP A 446 -18.72 -27.19 42.48
C ASP A 446 -17.27 -26.68 42.71
N GLY A 447 -16.97 -25.48 42.18
CA GLY A 447 -15.63 -24.89 42.17
C GLY A 447 -15.49 -23.72 41.18
N GLU A 448 -14.41 -22.95 41.31
CA GLU A 448 -13.99 -21.96 40.31
C GLU A 448 -13.23 -22.64 39.18
N TRP A 449 -13.49 -22.25 37.93
CA TRP A 449 -12.80 -22.79 36.76
C TRP A 449 -11.40 -22.20 36.61
N SER A 450 -10.38 -23.03 36.45
CA SER A 450 -9.07 -22.56 35.98
C SER A 450 -9.08 -22.33 34.46
N VAL A 451 -8.19 -21.44 33.98
CA VAL A 451 -8.04 -21.17 32.54
C VAL A 451 -7.71 -22.44 31.75
N ASP A 452 -6.84 -23.30 32.30
CA ASP A 452 -6.43 -24.54 31.66
C ASP A 452 -7.56 -25.56 31.56
N GLU A 453 -8.46 -25.61 32.54
CA GLU A 453 -9.64 -26.48 32.50
C GLU A 453 -10.63 -26.00 31.43
N VAL A 454 -10.93 -24.70 31.39
CA VAL A 454 -11.81 -24.12 30.37
C VAL A 454 -11.25 -24.40 28.97
N LEU A 455 -9.95 -24.15 28.76
CA LEU A 455 -9.33 -24.37 27.46
C LEU A 455 -9.34 -25.86 27.06
N LYS A 456 -9.13 -26.79 28.00
CA LYS A 456 -9.26 -28.23 27.74
C LYS A 456 -10.66 -28.59 27.26
N ILE A 457 -11.70 -28.08 27.92
CA ILE A 457 -13.11 -28.30 27.54
C ILE A 457 -13.36 -27.76 26.14
N ILE A 458 -12.89 -26.55 25.86
CA ILE A 458 -13.02 -25.93 24.52
C ILE A 458 -12.33 -26.81 23.48
N ILE A 459 -11.07 -27.22 23.70
CA ILE A 459 -10.31 -28.05 22.75
C ILE A 459 -11.04 -29.36 22.44
N ILE A 460 -11.59 -30.03 23.46
CA ILE A 460 -12.35 -31.27 23.29
C ILE A 460 -13.58 -31.01 22.42
N ASN A 461 -14.34 -29.95 22.71
CA ASN A 461 -15.60 -29.68 22.05
C ASN A 461 -15.45 -29.05 20.65
N CYS A 462 -14.37 -28.31 20.37
CA CYS A 462 -14.00 -27.83 19.03
C CYS A 462 -13.92 -28.98 18.02
N ARG A 463 -13.49 -30.18 18.44
CA ARG A 463 -13.44 -31.37 17.57
C ARG A 463 -14.82 -31.95 17.25
N SER A 464 -15.80 -31.71 18.11
CA SER A 464 -17.18 -32.17 17.94
C SER A 464 -18.05 -31.17 17.17
N TRP A 465 -17.62 -29.91 17.07
CA TRP A 465 -18.35 -28.88 16.34
C TRP A 465 -18.52 -29.22 14.85
N ARG A 466 -19.73 -29.05 14.33
CA ARG A 466 -20.08 -29.32 12.92
C ARG A 466 -20.75 -28.14 12.21
N GLY A 467 -20.90 -26.99 12.88
CA GLY A 467 -21.62 -25.84 12.33
C GLY A 467 -23.14 -25.95 12.40
N GLU A 468 -23.68 -26.79 13.28
CA GLU A 468 -25.12 -26.91 13.48
C GLU A 468 -25.73 -25.55 13.90
N GLY A 469 -26.78 -25.13 13.21
CA GLY A 469 -27.46 -23.84 13.46
C GLY A 469 -26.73 -22.60 12.92
N MET A 470 -25.59 -22.75 12.24
CA MET A 470 -24.88 -21.62 11.62
C MET A 470 -25.52 -21.23 10.29
N LYS A 471 -25.73 -19.94 10.09
CA LYS A 471 -25.99 -19.33 8.78
C LYS A 471 -24.68 -19.26 7.99
N ILE A 472 -24.73 -19.64 6.72
CA ILE A 472 -23.57 -19.57 5.83
C ILE A 472 -23.61 -18.24 5.09
N PHE A 473 -22.61 -17.40 5.34
CA PHE A 473 -22.41 -16.15 4.61
C PHE A 473 -21.43 -16.36 3.45
N THR A 474 -21.55 -15.52 2.42
CA THR A 474 -20.57 -15.43 1.34
C THR A 474 -19.21 -15.07 1.92
N GLN A 475 -18.17 -15.81 1.52
CA GLN A 475 -16.80 -15.47 1.91
C GLN A 475 -16.42 -14.09 1.36
N LEU A 476 -15.87 -13.26 2.22
CA LEU A 476 -15.20 -12.02 1.87
C LEU A 476 -13.92 -12.35 1.11
N ARG A 477 -13.84 -11.84 -0.12
CA ARG A 477 -12.66 -11.94 -0.96
C ARG A 477 -12.32 -10.56 -1.47
N PHE A 478 -11.28 -9.98 -0.90
CA PHE A 478 -10.81 -8.67 -1.31
C PHE A 478 -9.64 -8.83 -2.27
N THR A 479 -9.75 -8.19 -3.42
CA THR A 479 -8.71 -8.12 -4.42
C THR A 479 -8.20 -6.69 -4.51
N TYR A 480 -6.89 -6.53 -4.62
CA TYR A 480 -6.31 -5.23 -4.88
C TYR A 480 -6.60 -4.85 -6.34
N GLU A 481 -7.25 -3.71 -6.54
CA GLU A 481 -7.46 -3.10 -7.84
C GLU A 481 -6.68 -1.79 -7.90
N GLN A 482 -5.77 -1.67 -8.86
CA GLN A 482 -5.01 -0.44 -9.08
C GLN A 482 -5.93 0.62 -9.69
N GLU A 483 -5.96 1.81 -9.09
CA GLU A 483 -6.74 2.93 -9.62
C GLU A 483 -6.28 3.34 -11.03
N SER A 484 -7.24 3.80 -11.85
CA SER A 484 -7.00 4.18 -13.25
C SER A 484 -5.93 5.27 -13.40
N GLN A 485 -5.87 6.21 -12.46
CA GLN A 485 -4.90 7.31 -12.43
C GLN A 485 -3.82 7.12 -11.35
N SER A 486 -3.43 5.88 -11.06
CA SER A 486 -2.40 5.57 -10.04
C SER A 486 -1.06 6.30 -10.22
N GLU A 487 -0.75 6.78 -11.42
CA GLU A 487 0.40 7.64 -11.71
C GLU A 487 0.41 8.95 -10.89
N GLU A 488 -0.74 9.47 -10.49
CA GLU A 488 -0.85 10.63 -9.59
C GLU A 488 -0.22 10.36 -8.22
N PHE A 489 -0.17 9.10 -7.81
CA PHE A 489 0.53 8.67 -6.61
C PHE A 489 1.98 8.27 -6.91
N PHE A 490 2.21 7.37 -7.89
CA PHE A 490 3.53 6.77 -8.10
C PHE A 490 4.57 7.75 -8.65
N VAL A 491 4.20 8.60 -9.62
CA VAL A 491 5.16 9.52 -10.26
C VAL A 491 5.71 10.54 -9.26
N PRO A 492 4.87 11.30 -8.51
CA PRO A 492 5.37 12.22 -7.51
C PRO A 492 6.16 11.52 -6.40
N TYR A 493 5.72 10.33 -5.98
CA TYR A 493 6.40 9.57 -4.94
C TYR A 493 7.82 9.16 -5.36
N ILE A 494 7.99 8.61 -6.57
CA ILE A 494 9.31 8.24 -7.09
C ILE A 494 10.21 9.46 -7.24
N TRP A 495 9.69 10.57 -7.78
CA TRP A 495 10.48 11.81 -7.91
C TRP A 495 10.87 12.40 -6.56
N GLN A 496 10.02 12.27 -5.53
CA GLN A 496 10.39 12.66 -4.17
C GLN A 496 11.58 11.84 -3.65
N LEU A 497 11.61 10.53 -3.91
CA LEU A 497 12.76 9.68 -3.55
C LEU A 497 14.02 10.09 -4.33
N VAL A 498 13.89 10.38 -5.63
CA VAL A 498 14.99 10.87 -6.47
C VAL A 498 15.56 12.18 -5.91
N LEU A 499 14.72 13.16 -5.55
CA LEU A 499 15.15 14.44 -5.01
C LEU A 499 15.88 14.30 -3.66
N ARG A 500 15.43 13.39 -2.79
CA ARG A 500 16.10 13.10 -1.50
C ARG A 500 17.50 12.52 -1.68
N CYS A 501 17.81 11.91 -2.81
CA CYS A 501 19.10 11.28 -3.08
C CYS A 501 20.19 12.23 -3.63
N GLY A 502 19.99 13.54 -3.54
CA GLY A 502 21.04 14.53 -3.78
C GLY A 502 21.46 14.65 -5.25
N PHE A 503 20.55 14.37 -6.18
CA PHE A 503 20.73 14.87 -7.55
C PHE A 503 20.55 16.38 -7.54
N SER A 504 21.48 17.12 -8.17
CA SER A 504 21.36 18.57 -8.34
C SER A 504 20.32 18.90 -9.42
N PHE A 505 19.06 18.54 -9.19
CA PHE A 505 17.96 19.03 -9.99
C PHE A 505 17.53 20.39 -9.46
N ASP A 506 17.19 21.33 -10.35
CA ASP A 506 16.50 22.56 -9.95
C ASP A 506 15.06 22.19 -9.58
N PRO A 507 14.66 22.30 -8.30
CA PRO A 507 13.30 21.96 -7.88
C PRO A 507 12.23 22.80 -8.59
N ASN A 508 12.58 24.02 -9.03
CA ASN A 508 11.67 24.91 -9.75
C ASN A 508 11.45 24.48 -11.20
N ALA A 509 12.29 23.58 -11.72
CA ALA A 509 12.18 23.05 -13.07
C ALA A 509 11.37 21.73 -13.15
N ILE A 510 10.92 21.19 -12.01
CA ILE A 510 10.09 19.98 -11.93
C ILE A 510 8.70 20.37 -11.42
N ILE A 511 7.71 20.34 -12.31
CA ILE A 511 6.31 20.59 -11.95
C ILE A 511 5.68 19.24 -11.59
N LEU A 512 5.72 18.88 -10.29
CA LEU A 512 5.15 17.62 -9.77
C LEU A 512 3.66 17.73 -9.41
N PHE A 513 3.19 18.94 -9.11
CA PHE A 513 1.81 19.24 -8.72
C PHE A 513 1.19 20.22 -9.72
N PRO A 514 -0.13 20.20 -9.94
CA PRO A 514 -0.80 21.34 -10.58
C PRO A 514 -0.45 22.57 -9.74
N ALA A 515 0.25 23.54 -10.33
CA ALA A 515 0.51 24.79 -9.64
C ALA A 515 -0.83 25.34 -9.16
N ASN A 516 -0.99 25.50 -7.84
CA ASN A 516 -2.05 26.36 -7.33
C ASN A 516 -1.85 27.68 -8.05
N ILE A 517 -2.81 28.04 -8.90
CA ILE A 517 -2.85 29.33 -9.56
C ILE A 517 -3.02 30.31 -8.41
N SER A 518 -1.90 30.83 -7.89
CA SER A 518 -1.90 32.04 -7.10
C SER A 518 -2.58 33.05 -7.98
N VAL A 519 -3.80 33.43 -7.61
CA VAL A 519 -4.51 34.55 -8.20
C VAL A 519 -3.64 35.76 -7.90
N GLU A 520 -2.72 36.07 -8.82
CA GLU A 520 -2.06 37.36 -8.86
C GLU A 520 -3.18 38.38 -9.10
N ASN A 521 -3.56 39.04 -8.01
CA ASN A 521 -4.35 40.25 -8.07
C ASN A 521 -3.63 41.22 -8.99
N GLN A 522 -4.22 41.46 -10.16
CA GLN A 522 -3.84 42.60 -10.99
C GLN A 522 -4.17 43.86 -10.21
N ASP A 523 -3.13 44.54 -9.75
CA ASP A 523 -3.20 45.94 -9.35
C ASP A 523 -3.65 46.79 -10.53
N THR A 524 -4.83 47.39 -10.42
CA THR A 524 -5.11 48.67 -11.07
C THR A 524 -5.65 49.65 -10.03
N ASN A 525 -4.73 50.51 -9.57
CA ASN A 525 -4.91 51.90 -9.16
C ASN A 525 -6.35 52.40 -8.99
N THR A 526 -6.72 52.82 -7.77
CA THR A 526 -7.14 54.22 -7.55
C THR A 526 -7.17 54.61 -6.07
N ASN A 527 -6.50 55.73 -5.80
CA ASN A 527 -6.79 56.75 -4.80
C ASN A 527 -6.31 56.56 -3.36
N ALA A 528 -5.38 57.47 -3.04
CA ALA A 528 -4.88 57.83 -1.74
C ALA A 528 -5.94 58.54 -0.88
N GLN A 529 -5.58 58.62 0.41
CA GLN A 529 -6.08 59.52 1.46
C GLN A 529 -7.38 59.12 2.16
N GLU A 530 -7.23 58.55 3.35
CA GLU A 530 -7.76 59.08 4.63
C GLU A 530 -7.25 58.18 5.79
N ALA A 531 -6.35 58.71 6.63
CA ALA A 531 -6.63 59.11 8.02
C ALA A 531 -6.86 57.91 8.97
N HIS A 532 -5.83 57.46 9.69
CA HIS A 532 -5.47 57.90 11.05
C HIS A 532 -6.36 57.28 12.16
N ASN A 533 -5.69 56.52 13.03
CA ASN A 533 -5.96 56.21 14.44
C ASN A 533 -6.63 54.89 14.87
N GLN A 534 -6.03 54.39 15.97
CA GLN A 534 -6.55 53.53 17.04
C GLN A 534 -6.36 52.02 16.93
N GLU A 535 -5.12 51.63 17.28
CA GLU A 535 -4.78 50.76 18.41
C GLU A 535 -5.91 50.45 19.43
N ILE A 536 -5.87 49.21 19.96
CA ILE A 536 -6.48 48.69 21.22
C ILE A 536 -7.82 47.93 21.09
N ASN A 537 -7.78 46.59 20.93
CA ASN A 537 -8.09 45.62 22.02
C ASN A 537 -8.21 44.15 21.56
N ASP A 538 -7.56 43.29 22.34
CA ASP A 538 -7.85 41.89 22.70
C ASP A 538 -7.86 40.72 21.68
N MET A 539 -6.82 39.89 21.86
CA MET A 539 -6.88 38.45 22.13
C MET A 539 -8.08 37.64 21.59
N LYS A 540 -7.81 36.84 20.55
CA LYS A 540 -8.03 35.37 20.48
C LYS A 540 -8.12 34.95 19.01
N ALA A 541 -7.14 34.19 18.53
CA ALA A 541 -7.36 32.99 17.73
C ALA A 541 -6.01 32.37 17.37
N ARG A 542 -5.80 31.16 17.91
CA ARG A 542 -4.81 30.21 17.42
C ARG A 542 -5.23 29.77 16.01
N GLY A 543 -4.29 29.80 15.08
CA GLY A 543 -4.42 29.19 13.76
C GLY A 543 -3.04 28.74 13.31
N ILE A 544 -2.62 27.57 13.79
CA ILE A 544 -1.44 26.86 13.27
C ILE A 544 -1.90 26.22 11.97
N PHE A 545 -1.48 26.78 10.85
CA PHE A 545 -1.56 26.15 9.54
C PHE A 545 -0.50 25.04 9.50
N LEU A 546 -0.95 23.82 9.25
CA LEU A 546 -0.14 22.70 8.78
C LEU A 546 -0.12 22.81 7.26
N ASP A 547 1.07 23.05 6.68
CA ASP A 547 1.31 22.99 5.25
C ASP A 547 1.34 21.52 4.76
N PRO A 548 0.93 21.29 3.49
CA PRO A 548 0.65 19.97 2.90
C PRO A 548 1.87 19.05 2.66
#